data_AF-A0A847VAD0-F1
#
_entry.id   AF-A0A847VAD0-F1
#
_cell.length_a   1.000
_cell.length_b   1.000
_cell.length_c   1.000
_cell.angle_alpha   90.00
_cell.angle_beta   90.00
_cell.angle_gamma   90.00
#
_symmetry.space_group_name_H-M   'P 1'
#
loop_
_entity.id
_entity.type
_entity.pdbx_description
1 polymer ?
#
loop_
_entity_poly.entity_id
_entity_poly.type
_entity_poly.pdbx_seq_one_letter_code
_entity_poly.pdbx_strand_id
1 'polypeptide(L)' 'AHQKRIRTTNGMERINKELKRRTNVIGAFPNEDALLRLAGAILMDINEEWVTGRRYLSMDEE' A
#
# COMPACT_ATOMS: atom_id res chain seq x y z
N ALA A 1 1.71 20.94 -4.83
CA ALA A 1 0.73 19.82 -4.66
C ALA A 1 1.10 18.85 -3.52
N HIS A 2 2.39 18.60 -3.31
CA HIS A 2 2.95 17.64 -2.35
C HIS A 2 2.49 17.84 -0.88
N GLN A 3 2.59 19.05 -0.34
CA GLN A 3 2.17 19.37 1.05
C GLN A 3 0.73 18.98 1.39
N LYS A 4 -0.22 19.14 0.44
CA LYS A 4 -1.63 18.76 0.68
C LYS A 4 -1.79 17.24 0.86
N ARG A 5 -0.97 16.44 0.18
CA ARG A 5 -0.99 14.97 0.31
C ARG A 5 -0.33 14.51 1.62
N ILE A 6 0.82 15.11 1.98
CA ILE A 6 1.51 14.82 3.25
C ILE A 6 0.69 15.23 4.47
N ARG A 7 -0.04 16.34 4.41
CA ARG A 7 -0.86 16.83 5.52
C ARG A 7 -1.94 15.83 5.97
N THR A 8 -2.28 14.87 5.13
CA THR A 8 -3.37 13.90 5.39
C THR A 8 -2.86 12.48 5.48
N THR A 9 -3.57 11.63 6.21
CA THR A 9 -3.33 10.18 6.31
C THR A 9 -3.94 9.37 5.16
N ASN A 10 -4.52 10.04 4.16
CA ASN A 10 -5.26 9.41 3.04
C ASN A 10 -4.46 8.30 2.32
N GLY A 11 -3.15 8.49 2.13
CA GLY A 11 -2.29 7.47 1.51
C GLY A 11 -2.18 6.21 2.36
N MET A 12 -1.94 6.38 3.66
CA MET A 12 -1.83 5.27 4.60
C MET A 12 -3.17 4.57 4.84
N GLU A 13 -4.27 5.33 4.92
CA GLU A 13 -5.62 4.77 5.01
C GLU A 13 -5.97 3.92 3.79
N ARG A 14 -5.57 4.35 2.58
CA ARG A 14 -5.77 3.58 1.35
C ARG A 14 -5.01 2.26 1.37
N ILE A 15 -3.74 2.27 1.77
CA ILE A 15 -2.93 1.04 1.90
C ILE A 15 -3.56 0.09 2.94
N ASN A 16 -3.92 0.61 4.12
CA ASN A 16 -4.54 -0.18 5.18
C ASN A 16 -5.88 -0.78 4.74
N LYS A 17 -6.67 -0.04 3.95
CA LYS A 17 -7.93 -0.54 3.39
C LYS A 17 -7.68 -1.70 2.41
N GLU A 18 -6.66 -1.60 1.56
CA GLU A 18 -6.34 -2.66 0.60
C GLU A 18 -5.78 -3.92 1.27
N LEU A 19 -4.90 -3.76 2.25
CA LEU A 19 -4.42 -4.86 3.09
C LEU A 19 -5.60 -5.58 3.75
N LYS A 20 -6.49 -4.85 4.43
CA LYS A 20 -7.70 -5.44 5.05
C LYS A 20 -8.60 -6.12 4.04
N ARG A 21 -8.82 -5.53 2.85
CA ARG A 21 -9.68 -6.10 1.81
C ARG A 21 -9.16 -7.46 1.32
N ARG A 22 -7.85 -7.56 1.03
CA ARG A 22 -7.24 -8.80 0.52
C ARG A 22 -7.05 -9.85 1.60
N THR A 23 -6.75 -9.47 2.84
CA THR A 23 -6.65 -10.43 3.96
C THR A 23 -8.01 -10.96 4.39
N ASN A 24 -9.09 -10.15 4.29
CA ASN A 24 -10.45 -10.58 4.64
C ASN A 24 -10.94 -11.79 3.81
N VAL A 25 -10.48 -11.95 2.57
CA VAL A 25 -10.86 -13.08 1.71
C VAL A 25 -10.33 -14.42 2.26
N ILE A 26 -9.21 -14.39 2.98
CA ILE A 26 -8.53 -15.59 3.49
C ILE A 26 -9.13 -16.03 4.83
N GLY A 27 -9.66 -15.09 5.61
CA GLY A 27 -10.28 -15.36 6.92
C GLY A 27 -9.24 -15.63 8.02
N ALA A 28 -8.50 -16.73 7.92
CA ALA A 28 -7.47 -17.13 8.89
C ALA A 28 -6.19 -17.63 8.20
N PHE A 29 -5.03 -17.23 8.72
CA PHE A 29 -3.73 -17.65 8.20
C PHE A 29 -3.19 -18.85 9.00
N PRO A 30 -2.50 -19.79 8.35
CA PRO A 30 -1.94 -20.97 9.02
C PRO A 30 -0.72 -20.65 9.91
N ASN A 31 -0.05 -19.52 9.68
CA ASN A 31 1.06 -18.99 10.49
C ASN A 31 1.35 -17.53 10.12
N GLU A 32 2.23 -16.89 10.89
CA GLU A 32 2.64 -15.49 10.69
C GLU A 32 3.37 -15.28 9.36
N ASP A 33 4.22 -16.24 8.93
CA ASP A 33 4.95 -16.13 7.67
C ASP A 33 4.01 -16.07 6.46
N ALA A 34 2.89 -16.81 6.48
CA ALA A 34 1.89 -16.79 5.42
C ALA A 34 1.23 -15.40 5.31
N LEU A 35 0.95 -14.76 6.44
CA LEU A 35 0.46 -13.38 6.49
C LEU A 35 1.52 -12.40 5.95
N LEU A 36 2.76 -12.52 6.41
CA LEU A 36 3.86 -11.64 5.98
C LEU A 36 4.12 -11.74 4.47
N ARG A 37 4.11 -12.96 3.91
CA ARG A 37 4.28 -13.18 2.47
C ARG A 37 3.19 -12.48 1.65
N LEU A 38 1.93 -12.61 2.06
CA LEU A 38 0.84 -11.94 1.38
C LEU A 38 0.92 -10.42 1.53
N ALA A 39 1.09 -9.92 2.75
CA ALA A 39 1.20 -8.49 3.00
C ALA A 39 2.35 -7.87 2.20
N GLY A 40 3.50 -8.56 2.15
CA GLY A 40 4.65 -8.18 1.34
C GLY A 40 4.32 -8.14 -0.15
N ALA A 41 3.67 -9.18 -0.69
CA ALA A 41 3.24 -9.23 -2.09
C ALA A 41 2.31 -8.05 -2.44
N ILE A 42 1.31 -7.77 -1.59
CA ILE A 42 0.37 -6.64 -1.80
C ILE A 42 1.11 -5.31 -1.81
N LEU A 43 2.07 -5.11 -0.90
CA LEU A 43 2.85 -3.88 -0.83
C LEU A 43 3.79 -3.72 -2.03
N MET A 44 4.34 -4.82 -2.53
CA MET A 44 5.14 -4.82 -3.76
C MET A 44 4.31 -4.42 -4.97
N ASP A 45 3.09 -4.97 -5.13
CA ASP A 45 2.16 -4.58 -6.21
C ASP A 45 1.85 -3.08 -6.17
N ILE A 46 1.54 -2.54 -4.97
CA ILE A 46 1.23 -1.11 -4.78
C ILE A 46 2.44 -0.25 -5.14
N ASN A 47 3.64 -0.68 -4.73
CA ASN A 47 4.88 0.03 -5.05
C ASN A 47 5.14 0.02 -6.56
N GLU A 48 4.96 -1.11 -7.23
CA GLU A 48 5.10 -1.21 -8.68
C GLU A 48 4.12 -0.28 -9.41
N GLU A 49 2.86 -0.21 -8.97
CA GLU A 49 1.86 0.72 -9.51
C GLU A 49 2.30 2.19 -9.35
N TRP A 50 2.91 2.53 -8.20
CA TRP A 50 3.38 3.89 -7.95
C TRP A 50 4.62 4.27 -8.77
N VAL A 51 5.50 3.30 -9.03
CA VAL A 51 6.72 3.49 -9.83
C VAL A 51 6.40 3.57 -11.33
N THR A 52 5.49 2.71 -11.82
CA THR A 52 5.15 2.60 -13.25
C THR A 52 4.02 3.53 -13.68
N GLY A 53 3.14 3.90 -12.76
CA GLY A 53 1.95 4.73 -13.00
C GLY A 53 2.12 6.19 -12.55
N ARG A 54 1.03 6.78 -12.06
CA ARG A 54 1.03 8.15 -11.56
C ARG A 54 1.61 8.20 -10.14
N ARG A 55 2.88 8.60 -10.01
CA ARG A 55 3.57 8.77 -8.70
C ARG A 55 2.70 9.51 -7.69
N TYR A 56 2.45 8.88 -6.54
CA TYR A 56 1.64 9.46 -5.46
C TYR A 56 2.33 10.68 -4.83
N LEU A 57 3.66 10.69 -4.78
CA LEU A 57 4.48 11.84 -4.42
C LEU A 57 5.66 11.88 -5.40
N SER A 58 5.78 12.96 -6.17
CA SER A 58 7.03 13.28 -6.86
C SER A 58 7.90 14.05 -5.90
N MET A 59 9.13 13.58 -5.71
CA MET A 59 10.17 14.25 -4.92
C MET A 59 11.22 14.92 -5.80
N ASP A 60 11.05 14.85 -7.13
CA ASP A 60 11.93 15.54 -8.07
C ASP A 60 11.84 17.05 -7.78
N GLU A 61 13.00 17.67 -7.54
CA GLU A 61 13.13 19.11 -7.48
C GLU A 61 12.77 19.68 -8.86
N GLU A 62 11.75 20.54 -8.91
CA GLU A 62 11.44 21.36 -10.09
C GLU A 62 12.54 22.41 -10.32
#